data_AF-A0A5N4CA97-F1
#
_entry.id   AF-A0A5N4CA97-F1
#
_cell.length_a   1.000
_cell.length_b   1.000
_cell.length_c   1.000
_cell.angle_alpha   90.00
_cell.angle_beta   90.00
_cell.angle_gamma   90.00
#
_symmetry.space_group_name_H-M   'P 1'
#
loop_
_entity.id
_entity.type
_entity.pdbx_description
1 polymer ?
#
loop_
_entity_poly.entity_id
_entity_poly.type
_entity_poly.pdbx_seq_one_letter_code
_entity_poly.pdbx_strand_id
1 'polypeptide(L)'
;MVAPMYGSPGGRLARALTRALALALVLALLVGLFLSGQTSAIQIPGGHRGRGRPVPPASRSRSVLLDAETGQLRLVDGRHPDAVAWANLTNAIRETGWAFLELHTNGQYNDSLQAYAAGVVEAAVSEELIYMHWMNTVVNYCGPFEYEVSYCERLKNFLEANLEWMQEEMELNKDSAYWHQVRLTLLQLKGLEDSYEGSVIFPTGKFTIKPLGFL
;
A
#
# COMPACT_ATOMS: atom_id res chain seq x y z
N MET A 1 -86.95 -39.69 22.87
CA MET A 1 -87.29 -39.80 21.44
C MET A 1 -86.71 -38.60 20.72
N VAL A 2 -85.87 -38.87 19.71
CA VAL A 2 -85.42 -38.00 18.61
C VAL A 2 -84.91 -36.59 18.99
N ALA A 3 -83.58 -36.43 18.99
CA ALA A 3 -82.90 -35.15 18.74
C ALA A 3 -82.51 -35.09 17.25
N PRO A 4 -82.70 -33.98 16.52
CA PRO A 4 -82.35 -33.90 15.11
C PRO A 4 -81.02 -33.16 14.84
N MET A 5 -80.38 -33.66 13.78
CA MET A 5 -79.77 -32.94 12.66
C MET A 5 -78.49 -32.10 12.85
N TYR A 6 -77.39 -32.76 12.46
CA TYR A 6 -76.46 -32.42 11.37
C TYR A 6 -76.04 -30.95 11.17
N GLY A 7 -74.75 -30.71 11.43
CA GLY A 7 -74.04 -29.49 11.08
C GLY A 7 -73.66 -29.40 9.59
N SER A 8 -73.52 -28.17 9.13
CA SER A 8 -72.87 -27.80 7.88
C SER A 8 -72.02 -26.55 8.10
N PRO A 9 -70.68 -26.61 8.12
CA PRO A 9 -69.82 -25.45 8.30
C PRO A 9 -69.33 -24.90 6.94
N GLY A 10 -70.27 -24.42 6.13
CA GLY A 10 -69.98 -23.65 4.90
C GLY A 10 -69.43 -22.23 5.14
N GLY A 11 -69.19 -21.83 6.39
CA GLY A 11 -68.76 -20.48 6.76
C GLY A 11 -67.24 -20.26 6.84
N ARG A 12 -66.40 -21.30 6.65
CA ARG A 12 -64.94 -21.18 6.82
C ARG A 12 -64.18 -20.86 5.52
N LEU A 13 -64.68 -21.28 4.36
CA LEU A 13 -64.03 -21.00 3.07
C LEU A 13 -64.23 -19.56 2.57
N ALA A 14 -65.42 -18.97 2.80
CA ALA A 14 -65.70 -17.57 2.45
C ALA A 14 -64.90 -16.54 3.29
N ARG A 15 -64.54 -16.90 4.54
CA ARG A 15 -63.67 -16.09 5.41
C ARG A 15 -62.17 -16.24 5.11
N ALA A 16 -61.75 -17.33 4.47
CA ALA A 16 -60.37 -17.54 4.06
C ALA A 16 -60.02 -16.76 2.79
N LEU A 17 -60.92 -16.74 1.80
CA LEU A 17 -60.76 -15.98 0.55
C LEU A 17 -60.76 -14.46 0.76
N THR A 18 -61.55 -13.95 1.70
CA THR A 18 -61.55 -12.51 2.07
C THR A 18 -60.31 -12.08 2.85
N ARG A 19 -59.67 -12.99 3.60
CA ARG A 19 -58.39 -12.70 4.29
C ARG A 19 -57.19 -12.74 3.34
N ALA A 20 -57.20 -13.63 2.35
CA ALA A 20 -56.13 -13.72 1.35
C ALA A 20 -56.10 -12.50 0.41
N LEU A 21 -57.26 -11.97 0.00
CA LEU A 21 -57.33 -10.73 -0.79
C LEU A 21 -56.98 -9.47 0.02
N ALA A 22 -57.25 -9.45 1.32
CA ALA A 22 -56.86 -8.34 2.20
C ALA A 22 -55.34 -8.30 2.48
N LEU A 23 -54.67 -9.45 2.58
CA LEU A 23 -53.20 -9.49 2.70
C LEU A 23 -52.50 -9.06 1.40
N ALA A 24 -53.08 -9.34 0.24
CA ALA A 24 -52.51 -8.93 -1.05
C ALA A 24 -52.62 -7.41 -1.29
N LEU A 25 -53.68 -6.75 -0.83
CA LEU A 25 -53.83 -5.29 -0.95
C LEU A 25 -52.95 -4.51 0.04
N VAL A 26 -52.67 -5.05 1.23
CA VAL A 26 -51.73 -4.44 2.19
C VAL A 26 -50.28 -4.56 1.71
N LEU A 27 -49.93 -5.64 1.01
CA LEU A 27 -48.61 -5.80 0.39
C LEU A 27 -48.35 -4.79 -0.75
N ALA A 28 -49.38 -4.39 -1.51
CA ALA A 28 -49.22 -3.42 -2.60
C ALA A 28 -49.06 -1.96 -2.10
N LEU A 29 -49.65 -1.62 -0.95
CA LEU A 29 -49.51 -0.28 -0.33
C LEU A 29 -48.18 -0.10 0.42
N LEU A 30 -47.52 -1.18 0.84
CA LEU A 30 -46.18 -1.14 1.43
C LEU A 30 -45.05 -1.06 0.38
N VAL A 31 -45.33 -1.43 -0.88
CA VAL A 31 -44.37 -1.35 -1.99
C VAL A 31 -44.51 -0.02 -2.79
N GLY A 32 -45.67 0.65 -2.73
CA GLY A 32 -45.94 1.93 -3.39
C GLY A 32 -45.44 3.21 -2.68
N LEU A 33 -44.77 3.09 -1.53
CA LEU A 33 -44.09 4.20 -0.85
C LEU A 33 -42.58 4.23 -1.08
N PHE A 34 -42.08 3.45 -2.05
CA PHE A 34 -40.91 3.84 -2.81
C PHE A 34 -41.34 4.93 -3.80
N LEU A 35 -41.06 6.21 -3.49
CA LEU A 35 -40.82 7.35 -4.42
C LEU A 35 -41.10 8.73 -3.80
N SER A 36 -40.88 8.93 -2.50
CA SER A 36 -40.63 10.28 -1.95
C SER A 36 -39.24 10.30 -1.30
N GLY A 37 -38.27 10.72 -2.10
CA GLY A 37 -36.89 10.87 -1.66
C GLY A 37 -36.75 11.95 -0.59
N GLN A 38 -36.12 11.58 0.52
CA GLN A 38 -35.28 12.39 1.40
C GLN A 38 -34.58 11.39 2.34
N THR A 39 -33.55 10.70 1.85
CA THR A 39 -32.60 10.01 2.74
C THR A 39 -31.68 11.08 3.31
N SER A 40 -31.98 11.54 4.52
CA SER A 40 -31.00 12.24 5.35
C SER A 40 -29.76 11.36 5.48
N ALA A 41 -28.67 11.78 4.84
CA ALA A 41 -27.36 11.22 5.06
C ALA A 41 -26.99 11.44 6.52
N ILE A 42 -26.72 10.35 7.25
CA ILE A 42 -26.07 10.41 8.56
C ILE A 42 -24.69 11.05 8.33
N GLN A 43 -24.53 12.26 8.83
CA GLN A 43 -23.30 13.02 8.75
C GLN A 43 -22.32 12.43 9.78
N ILE A 44 -21.41 11.57 9.33
CA ILE A 44 -20.29 11.11 10.15
C ILE A 44 -19.39 12.33 10.43
N PRO A 45 -19.01 12.61 11.70
CA PRO A 45 -18.20 13.78 12.01
C PRO A 45 -16.79 13.63 11.45
N GLY A 46 -16.39 14.61 10.64
CA GLY A 46 -15.04 14.99 10.24
C GLY A 46 -13.90 14.00 10.46
N GLY A 47 -13.62 13.19 9.44
CA GLY A 47 -12.33 12.51 9.26
C GLY A 47 -11.69 12.97 7.95
N HIS A 48 -10.65 13.81 8.01
CA HIS A 48 -9.75 14.04 6.88
C HIS A 48 -9.09 12.71 6.48
N ARG A 49 -9.40 12.15 5.30
CA ARG A 49 -8.43 11.49 4.38
C ARG A 49 -9.16 10.80 3.22
N GLY A 50 -9.10 11.46 2.07
CA GLY A 50 -9.52 10.94 0.78
C GLY A 50 -9.04 11.88 -0.33
N ARG A 51 -7.77 12.28 -0.31
CA ARG A 51 -7.14 12.83 -1.51
C ARG A 51 -6.78 11.63 -2.37
N GLY A 52 -7.42 11.48 -3.53
CA GLY A 52 -6.91 10.60 -4.58
C GLY A 52 -5.43 10.93 -4.78
N ARG A 53 -4.55 9.95 -4.61
CA ARG A 53 -3.13 10.15 -4.88
C ARG A 53 -2.97 10.51 -6.36
N PRO A 54 -2.15 11.52 -6.68
CA PRO A 54 -2.09 12.10 -8.02
C PRO A 54 -1.65 11.07 -9.06
N VAL A 55 -2.06 11.29 -10.32
CA VAL A 55 -1.53 10.55 -11.46
C VAL A 55 -0.03 10.86 -11.56
N PRO A 56 0.87 9.86 -11.71
CA PRO A 56 2.29 10.14 -11.83
C PRO A 56 2.53 11.11 -13.00
N PRO A 57 3.32 12.18 -12.81
CA PRO A 57 3.58 13.16 -13.84
C PRO A 57 4.30 12.53 -15.04
N ALA A 58 4.19 13.17 -16.21
CA ALA A 58 4.89 12.71 -17.42
C ALA A 58 6.42 12.67 -17.22
N SER A 59 6.97 13.61 -16.44
CA SER A 59 8.37 13.58 -16.00
C SER A 59 8.53 14.16 -14.60
N ARG A 60 9.43 13.59 -13.80
CA ARG A 60 9.82 14.11 -12.48
C ARG A 60 11.31 13.87 -12.25
N SER A 61 12.01 14.91 -11.81
CA SER A 61 13.41 14.80 -11.38
C SER A 61 13.60 15.23 -9.93
N ARG A 62 14.47 14.51 -9.21
CA ARG A 62 14.81 14.73 -7.80
C ARG A 62 16.29 14.51 -7.60
N SER A 63 16.87 15.22 -6.65
CA SER A 63 18.27 15.06 -6.21
C SER A 63 18.36 14.98 -4.70
N VAL A 64 19.39 14.30 -4.19
CA VAL A 64 19.71 14.24 -2.76
C VAL A 64 21.04 14.95 -2.51
N LEU A 65 20.99 16.04 -1.76
CA LEU A 65 22.15 16.82 -1.35
C LEU A 65 22.58 16.38 0.05
N LEU A 66 23.89 16.37 0.31
CA LEU A 66 24.44 16.28 1.66
C LEU A 66 24.70 17.69 2.17
N ASP A 67 24.00 18.09 3.24
CA ASP A 67 24.20 19.36 3.89
C ASP A 67 25.52 19.34 4.69
N ALA A 68 26.45 20.24 4.36
CA ALA A 68 27.79 20.24 4.92
C ALA A 68 27.84 20.70 6.40
N GLU A 69 26.86 21.49 6.85
CA GLU A 69 26.82 22.02 8.21
C GLU A 69 26.22 21.02 9.19
N THR A 70 25.17 20.31 8.76
CA THR A 70 24.39 19.39 9.59
C THR A 70 24.76 17.93 9.36
N GLY A 71 25.40 17.60 8.24
CA GLY A 71 25.66 16.23 7.80
C GLY A 71 24.39 15.48 7.38
N GLN A 72 23.26 16.16 7.21
CA GLN A 72 21.97 15.54 6.87
C GLN A 72 21.75 15.48 5.36
N LEU A 73 21.02 14.45 4.93
CA LEU A 73 20.57 14.33 3.55
C LEU A 73 19.27 15.10 3.33
N ARG A 74 19.21 15.86 2.24
CA ARG A 74 18.03 16.64 1.86
C ARG A 74 17.62 16.34 0.42
N LEU A 75 16.37 15.92 0.27
CA LEU A 75 15.74 15.75 -1.03
C LEU A 75 15.31 17.10 -1.60
N VAL A 76 15.65 17.36 -2.87
CA VAL A 76 15.31 18.60 -3.57
C VAL A 76 14.79 18.32 -4.98
N ASP A 77 14.04 19.27 -5.50
CA ASP A 77 13.46 19.22 -6.85
C ASP A 77 14.50 19.53 -7.93
N GLY A 78 14.40 18.84 -9.06
CA GLY A 78 15.28 19.03 -10.20
C GLY A 78 16.59 18.24 -10.11
N ARG A 79 17.45 18.45 -11.11
CA ARG A 79 18.77 17.82 -11.22
C ARG A 79 19.85 18.77 -10.70
N HIS A 80 20.58 18.35 -9.68
CA HIS A 80 21.67 19.09 -9.06
C HIS A 80 22.99 18.33 -9.28
N PRO A 81 23.96 18.87 -10.05
CA PRO A 81 25.19 18.14 -10.41
C PRO A 81 26.10 17.79 -9.22
N ASP A 82 26.02 18.58 -8.17
CA ASP A 82 26.73 18.45 -6.91
C ASP A 82 26.03 17.53 -5.90
N ALA A 83 24.85 17.01 -6.24
CA ALA A 83 24.15 16.04 -5.41
C ALA A 83 24.91 14.72 -5.27
N VAL A 84 24.62 13.99 -4.18
CA VAL A 84 25.10 12.62 -3.96
C VAL A 84 24.52 11.70 -5.03
N ALA A 85 23.23 11.87 -5.33
CA ALA A 85 22.53 11.18 -6.40
C ALA A 85 21.41 12.07 -6.94
N TRP A 86 21.02 11.82 -8.19
CA TRP A 86 19.81 12.36 -8.79
C TRP A 86 19.15 11.31 -9.66
N ALA A 87 17.83 11.40 -9.78
CA ALA A 87 17.05 10.57 -10.68
C ALA A 87 16.06 11.40 -11.48
N ASN A 88 15.71 10.90 -12.65
CA ASN A 88 14.65 11.40 -13.50
C ASN A 88 13.79 10.23 -13.98
N LEU A 89 12.49 10.29 -13.73
CA LEU A 89 11.54 9.33 -14.24
C LEU A 89 10.68 9.98 -15.32
N THR A 90 10.63 9.36 -16.49
CA THR A 90 9.70 9.69 -17.57
C THR A 90 8.63 8.62 -17.66
N ASN A 91 7.39 8.96 -17.38
CA ASN A 91 6.27 8.03 -17.43
C ASN A 91 5.62 8.07 -18.82
N ALA A 92 5.86 7.02 -19.61
CA ALA A 92 5.26 6.81 -20.92
C ALA A 92 4.48 5.49 -20.99
N ILE A 93 3.93 5.05 -19.85
CA ILE A 93 3.24 3.74 -19.75
C ILE A 93 2.00 3.73 -20.63
N ARG A 94 1.28 4.84 -20.74
CA ARG A 94 0.08 4.92 -21.57
C ARG A 94 0.38 4.83 -23.07
N GLU A 95 1.51 5.39 -23.48
CA GLU A 95 1.92 5.52 -24.87
C GLU A 95 2.73 4.30 -25.36
N THR A 96 3.57 3.73 -24.48
CA THR A 96 4.56 2.71 -24.85
C THR A 96 4.50 1.44 -24.00
N GLY A 97 3.79 1.46 -22.86
CA GLY A 97 3.82 0.39 -21.86
C GLY A 97 4.98 0.47 -20.87
N TRP A 98 5.89 1.45 -21.00
CA TRP A 98 7.09 1.59 -20.17
C TRP A 98 7.18 2.92 -19.44
N ALA A 99 7.76 2.91 -18.25
CA ALA A 99 8.35 4.09 -17.63
C ALA A 99 9.88 3.97 -17.72
N PHE A 100 10.56 5.09 -17.88
CA PHE A 100 12.02 5.15 -18.04
C PHE A 100 12.62 5.88 -16.85
N LEU A 101 13.43 5.17 -16.07
CA LEU A 101 14.19 5.73 -14.95
C LEU A 101 15.64 5.93 -15.37
N GLU A 102 16.11 7.17 -15.28
CA GLU A 102 17.53 7.52 -15.35
C GLU A 102 17.99 7.92 -13.95
N LEU A 103 19.09 7.35 -13.47
CA LEU A 103 19.63 7.60 -12.15
C LEU A 103 21.15 7.67 -12.24
N HIS A 104 21.74 8.68 -11.59
CA HIS A 104 23.19 8.80 -11.47
C HIS A 104 23.58 9.12 -10.04
N THR A 105 24.69 8.52 -9.61
CA THR A 105 25.37 8.83 -8.35
C THR A 105 26.66 9.59 -8.62
N ASN A 106 27.15 10.31 -7.61
CA ASN A 106 28.34 11.13 -7.70
C ASN A 106 29.53 10.43 -7.02
N GLY A 107 30.54 10.09 -7.84
CA GLY A 107 31.75 9.37 -7.42
C GLY A 107 32.67 10.14 -6.46
N GLN A 108 32.38 11.41 -6.15
CA GLN A 108 33.08 12.16 -5.10
C GLN A 108 32.67 11.73 -3.68
N TYR A 109 31.51 11.07 -3.53
CA TYR A 109 31.04 10.54 -2.26
C TYR A 109 31.42 9.07 -2.10
N ASN A 110 31.49 8.57 -0.86
CA ASN A 110 31.67 7.14 -0.64
C ASN A 110 30.48 6.35 -1.22
N ASP A 111 30.76 5.14 -1.69
CA ASP A 111 29.78 4.28 -2.36
C ASP A 111 28.60 3.88 -1.48
N SER A 112 28.79 3.75 -0.15
CA SER A 112 27.70 3.49 0.79
C SER A 112 26.66 4.61 0.79
N LEU A 113 27.13 5.87 0.80
CA LEU A 113 26.26 7.04 0.71
C LEU A 113 25.61 7.13 -0.68
N GLN A 114 26.36 6.81 -1.74
CA GLN A 114 25.83 6.75 -3.11
C GLN A 114 24.71 5.72 -3.23
N ALA A 115 24.89 4.49 -2.72
CA ALA A 115 23.91 3.42 -2.80
C ALA A 115 22.62 3.77 -2.04
N TYR A 116 22.76 4.28 -0.81
CA TYR A 116 21.61 4.77 -0.05
C TYR A 116 20.87 5.90 -0.79
N ALA A 117 21.61 6.90 -1.28
CA ALA A 117 21.04 8.03 -2.00
C ALA A 117 20.38 7.62 -3.32
N ALA A 118 20.90 6.59 -4.01
CA ALA A 118 20.29 6.02 -5.20
C ALA A 118 18.87 5.51 -4.90
N GLY A 119 18.70 4.71 -3.85
CA GLY A 119 17.39 4.24 -3.40
C GLY A 119 16.45 5.41 -3.06
N VAL A 120 16.96 6.43 -2.37
CA VAL A 120 16.19 7.62 -2.00
C VAL A 120 15.66 8.35 -3.24
N VAL A 121 16.52 8.66 -4.21
CA VAL A 121 16.07 9.40 -5.41
C VAL A 121 15.15 8.58 -6.30
N GLU A 122 15.34 7.25 -6.37
CA GLU A 122 14.46 6.34 -7.10
C GLU A 122 13.04 6.36 -6.52
N ALA A 123 12.89 6.17 -5.20
CA ALA A 123 11.59 6.25 -4.53
C ALA A 123 10.94 7.63 -4.73
N ALA A 124 11.72 8.70 -4.60
CA ALA A 124 11.21 10.06 -4.73
C ALA A 124 10.63 10.38 -6.13
N VAL A 125 11.19 9.79 -7.20
CA VAL A 125 10.67 10.01 -8.56
C VAL A 125 9.56 9.04 -8.96
N SER A 126 9.42 7.92 -8.25
CA SER A 126 8.54 6.80 -8.61
C SER A 126 7.46 6.45 -7.57
N GLU A 127 7.26 7.28 -6.54
CA GLU A 127 6.34 7.04 -5.42
C GLU A 127 4.96 6.50 -5.85
N GLU A 128 4.32 7.11 -6.85
CA GLU A 128 3.01 6.68 -7.33
C GLU A 128 3.05 5.32 -8.05
N LEU A 129 4.13 5.02 -8.78
CA LEU A 129 4.32 3.73 -9.44
C LEU A 129 4.62 2.64 -8.43
N ILE A 130 5.45 2.90 -7.43
CA ILE A 130 5.71 1.98 -6.31
C ILE A 130 4.40 1.66 -5.59
N TYR A 131 3.60 2.68 -5.26
CA TYR A 131 2.30 2.49 -4.63
C TYR A 131 1.38 1.59 -5.47
N MET A 132 1.21 1.91 -6.76
CA MET A 132 0.35 1.10 -7.63
C MET A 132 0.89 -0.32 -7.79
N HIS A 133 2.20 -0.50 -7.92
CA HIS A 133 2.81 -1.82 -8.04
C HIS A 133 2.60 -2.66 -6.77
N TRP A 134 2.81 -2.07 -5.59
CA TRP A 134 2.53 -2.69 -4.30
C TRP A 134 1.07 -3.15 -4.19
N MET A 135 0.13 -2.25 -4.49
CA MET A 135 -1.30 -2.54 -4.45
C MET A 135 -1.72 -3.66 -5.41
N ASN A 136 -1.07 -3.76 -6.56
CA ASN A 136 -1.41 -4.75 -7.59
C ASN A 136 -0.78 -6.13 -7.33
N THR A 137 0.29 -6.21 -6.56
CA THR A 137 1.11 -7.43 -6.47
C THR A 137 1.10 -8.05 -5.08
N VAL A 138 1.52 -7.30 -4.06
CA VAL A 138 1.90 -7.87 -2.75
C VAL A 138 1.14 -7.29 -1.55
N VAL A 139 0.21 -6.36 -1.75
CA VAL A 139 -0.49 -5.68 -0.63
C VAL A 139 -1.16 -6.63 0.38
N ASN A 140 -1.61 -7.79 -0.06
CA ASN A 140 -2.23 -8.80 0.81
C ASN A 140 -1.29 -9.94 1.19
N TYR A 141 -0.08 -10.00 0.64
CA TYR A 141 0.84 -11.11 0.85
C TYR A 141 1.32 -11.13 2.30
N CYS A 142 0.94 -12.17 3.05
CA CYS A 142 1.20 -12.25 4.49
C CYS A 142 0.64 -11.04 5.27
N GLY A 143 -0.51 -10.53 4.83
CA GLY A 143 -1.22 -9.46 5.48
C GLY A 143 -1.84 -9.86 6.84
N PRO A 144 -2.46 -8.92 7.55
CA PRO A 144 -2.99 -9.15 8.90
C PRO A 144 -4.16 -10.15 8.97
N PHE A 145 -4.75 -10.50 7.82
CA PHE A 145 -5.90 -11.41 7.71
C PHE A 145 -5.57 -12.69 6.93
N GLU A 146 -4.29 -13.03 6.80
CA GLU A 146 -3.84 -14.20 6.06
C GLU A 146 -4.33 -15.50 6.72
N TYR A 147 -4.77 -16.46 5.91
CA TYR A 147 -5.21 -17.76 6.42
C TYR A 147 -4.02 -18.66 6.80
N GLU A 148 -2.95 -18.61 6.01
CA GLU A 148 -1.73 -19.38 6.23
C GLU A 148 -0.77 -18.71 7.23
N VAL A 149 -1.28 -18.37 8.42
CA VAL A 149 -0.52 -17.66 9.47
C VAL A 149 0.82 -18.35 9.79
N SER A 150 0.83 -19.68 9.85
CA SER A 150 2.06 -20.46 10.14
C SER A 150 3.09 -20.39 9.02
N TYR A 151 2.67 -20.28 7.76
CA TYR A 151 3.59 -20.05 6.66
C TYR A 151 4.23 -18.67 6.76
N CYS A 152 3.41 -17.63 6.96
CA CYS A 152 3.88 -16.25 7.04
C CYS A 152 4.78 -16.00 8.25
N GLU A 153 4.50 -16.63 9.39
CA GLU A 153 5.36 -16.56 10.57
C GLU A 153 6.72 -17.22 10.29
N ARG A 154 6.75 -18.41 9.68
CA ARG A 154 8.01 -19.07 9.29
C ARG A 154 8.79 -18.24 8.27
N LEU A 155 8.12 -17.66 7.28
CA LEU A 155 8.74 -16.81 6.27
C LEU A 155 9.34 -15.56 6.92
N LYS A 156 8.58 -14.87 7.77
CA LYS A 156 9.06 -13.70 8.51
C LYS A 156 10.29 -14.05 9.35
N ASN A 157 10.23 -15.12 10.15
CA ASN A 157 11.34 -15.56 10.99
C ASN A 157 12.58 -15.92 10.15
N PHE A 158 12.38 -16.57 9.00
CA PHE A 158 13.46 -16.89 8.07
C PHE A 158 14.13 -15.64 7.51
N LEU A 159 13.34 -14.66 7.07
CA LEU A 159 13.85 -13.39 6.53
C LEU A 159 14.57 -12.57 7.61
N GLU A 160 14.02 -12.49 8.82
CA GLU A 160 14.67 -11.81 9.95
C GLU A 160 16.02 -12.45 10.29
N ALA A 161 16.07 -13.78 10.43
CA ALA A 161 17.32 -14.49 10.69
C ALA A 161 18.34 -14.31 9.57
N ASN A 162 17.92 -14.35 8.30
CA ASN A 162 18.81 -14.14 7.16
C ASN A 162 19.36 -12.71 7.10
N LEU A 163 18.50 -11.70 7.31
CA LEU A 163 18.92 -10.30 7.35
C LEU A 163 19.89 -10.04 8.51
N GLU A 164 19.62 -10.60 9.68
CA GLU A 164 20.52 -10.49 10.84
C GLU A 164 21.87 -11.17 10.57
N TRP A 165 21.88 -12.38 10.02
CA TRP A 165 23.11 -13.07 9.61
C TRP A 165 23.93 -12.25 8.62
N MET A 166 23.29 -11.66 7.59
CA MET A 166 24.01 -10.78 6.65
C MET A 166 24.60 -9.55 7.34
N GLN A 167 23.90 -8.95 8.32
CA GLN A 167 24.44 -7.82 9.09
C GLN A 167 25.66 -8.25 9.93
N GLU A 168 25.62 -9.42 10.55
CA GLU A 168 26.75 -9.96 11.31
C GLU A 168 27.96 -10.23 10.41
N GLU A 169 27.74 -10.86 9.25
CA GLU A 169 28.81 -11.14 8.29
C GLU A 169 29.45 -9.85 7.75
N MET A 170 28.66 -8.80 7.49
CA MET A 170 29.20 -7.50 7.09
C MET A 170 30.06 -6.85 8.20
N GLU A 171 29.69 -7.02 9.47
CA GLU A 171 30.47 -6.51 10.60
C GLU A 171 31.74 -7.34 10.87
N LEU A 172 31.70 -8.65 10.68
CA LEU A 172 32.85 -9.54 10.87
C LEU A 172 33.86 -9.45 9.71
N ASN A 173 33.40 -9.11 8.50
CA ASN A 173 34.20 -9.14 7.28
C ASN A 173 34.30 -7.77 6.59
N LYS A 174 34.65 -6.72 7.35
CA LYS A 174 34.66 -5.31 6.86
C LYS A 174 35.54 -5.07 5.63
N ASP A 175 36.61 -5.85 5.47
CA ASP A 175 37.54 -5.73 4.34
C ASP A 175 37.15 -6.63 3.15
N SER A 176 36.07 -7.40 3.25
CA SER A 176 35.61 -8.29 2.18
C SER A 176 34.89 -7.50 1.08
N ALA A 177 35.45 -7.55 -0.14
CA ALA A 177 34.81 -6.97 -1.31
C ALA A 177 33.40 -7.54 -1.56
N TYR A 178 33.17 -8.82 -1.26
CA TYR A 178 31.85 -9.44 -1.41
C TYR A 178 30.83 -8.84 -0.46
N TRP A 179 31.15 -8.80 0.84
CA TRP A 179 30.23 -8.27 1.86
C TRP A 179 30.01 -6.77 1.71
N HIS A 180 31.00 -6.04 1.18
CA HIS A 180 30.82 -4.66 0.77
C HIS A 180 29.74 -4.51 -0.31
N GLN A 181 29.75 -5.31 -1.37
CA GLN A 181 28.70 -5.25 -2.42
C GLN A 181 27.32 -5.63 -1.88
N VAL A 182 27.24 -6.62 -0.98
CA VAL A 182 25.99 -6.96 -0.28
C VAL A 182 25.49 -5.76 0.53
N ARG A 183 26.38 -5.05 1.24
CA ARG A 183 26.04 -3.85 2.00
C ARG A 183 25.48 -2.74 1.11
N LEU A 184 26.11 -2.48 -0.03
CA LEU A 184 25.63 -1.45 -0.97
C LEU A 184 24.22 -1.78 -1.47
N THR A 185 23.96 -3.04 -1.81
CA THR A 185 22.63 -3.50 -2.25
C THR A 185 21.57 -3.28 -1.17
N LEU A 186 21.87 -3.66 0.07
CA LEU A 186 20.93 -3.48 1.20
C LEU A 186 20.75 -2.00 1.57
N LEU A 187 21.77 -1.16 1.39
CA LEU A 187 21.65 0.29 1.58
C LEU A 187 20.76 0.94 0.54
N GLN A 188 20.82 0.51 -0.72
CA GLN A 188 19.91 1.00 -1.76
C GLN A 188 18.46 0.64 -1.42
N LEU A 189 18.21 -0.60 -0.99
CA LEU A 189 16.89 -1.01 -0.50
C LEU A 189 16.43 -0.18 0.71
N LYS A 190 17.33 0.05 1.68
CA LYS A 190 17.03 0.89 2.85
C LYS A 190 16.66 2.32 2.45
N GLY A 191 17.41 2.92 1.54
CA GLY A 191 17.16 4.26 1.04
C GLY A 191 15.83 4.38 0.29
N LEU A 192 15.46 3.35 -0.47
CA LEU A 192 14.17 3.26 -1.17
C LEU A 192 13.00 3.26 -0.17
N GLU A 193 13.06 2.38 0.84
CA GLU A 193 12.03 2.28 1.89
C GLU A 193 11.93 3.58 2.70
N ASP A 194 13.07 4.08 3.18
CA ASP A 194 13.16 5.32 3.98
C ASP A 194 12.57 6.54 3.26
N SER A 195 12.92 6.71 1.99
CA SER A 195 12.43 7.84 1.22
C SER A 195 10.93 7.73 0.94
N TYR A 196 10.42 6.53 0.66
CA TYR A 196 8.99 6.32 0.47
C TYR A 196 8.19 6.55 1.76
N GLU A 197 8.78 6.23 2.92
CA GLU A 197 8.21 6.52 4.24
C GLU A 197 8.37 7.98 4.68
N GLY A 198 9.11 8.80 3.91
CA GLY A 198 9.34 10.21 4.19
C GLY A 198 10.39 10.48 5.27
N SER A 199 11.30 9.54 5.52
CA SER A 199 12.34 9.61 6.56
C SER A 199 13.71 9.25 6.02
N VAL A 200 14.45 10.23 5.47
CA VAL A 200 15.79 10.02 4.91
C VAL A 200 16.86 10.14 6.00
N ILE A 201 17.28 9.01 6.58
CA ILE A 201 18.29 8.92 7.64
C ILE A 201 19.34 7.88 7.25
N PHE A 202 20.51 8.33 6.81
CA PHE A 202 21.60 7.45 6.40
C PHE A 202 22.20 6.66 7.58
N PRO A 203 22.22 5.31 7.52
CA PRO A 203 22.84 4.50 8.57
C PRO A 203 24.36 4.38 8.37
N THR A 204 25.13 4.80 9.38
CA THR A 204 26.60 4.72 9.36
C THR A 204 27.15 3.35 9.79
N GLY A 205 26.34 2.49 10.40
CA GLY A 205 26.72 1.14 10.88
C GLY A 205 25.69 0.08 10.52
N LYS A 206 25.39 -0.84 11.46
CA LYS A 206 24.31 -1.83 11.36
C LYS A 206 22.97 -1.13 11.15
N PHE A 207 22.13 -1.71 10.28
CA PHE A 207 20.77 -1.25 10.03
C PHE A 207 19.81 -2.42 9.85
N THR A 208 18.52 -2.14 9.94
CA THR A 208 17.46 -3.14 9.80
C THR A 208 16.66 -2.88 8.53
N ILE A 209 16.35 -3.94 7.80
CA ILE A 209 15.39 -3.96 6.69
C ILE A 209 14.11 -4.65 7.19
N LYS A 210 12.94 -4.12 6.82
CA LYS A 210 11.66 -4.73 7.19
C LYS A 210 11.44 -5.99 6.36
N PRO A 211 11.23 -7.18 6.97
CA PRO A 211 11.09 -8.44 6.23
C PRO A 211 9.95 -8.46 5.21
N LEU A 212 8.85 -7.79 5.52
CA LEU A 212 7.66 -7.70 4.67
C LEU A 212 7.41 -6.23 4.26
N GLY A 213 8.49 -5.46 4.13
CA GLY A 213 8.52 -4.12 3.56
C GLY A 213 8.81 -4.19 2.06
N PHE A 214 9.78 -3.41 1.59
CA PHE A 214 10.19 -3.42 0.17
C PHE A 214 11.16 -4.54 -0.24
N LEU A 215 11.50 -5.46 0.67
CA LEU A 215 12.35 -6.63 0.40
C LEU A 215 11.66 -7.63 -0.55
#